data_AF-A0A914QGM5-F1
#
_entry.id   AF-A0A914QGM5-F1
#
_cell.length_a   1.000
_cell.length_b   1.000
_cell.length_c   1.000
_cell.angle_alpha   90.00
_cell.angle_beta   90.00
_cell.angle_gamma   90.00
#
_symmetry.space_group_name_H-M   'P 1'
#
loop_
_entity.id
_entity.type
_entity.pdbx_description
1 polymer ?
#
loop_
_entity_poly.entity_id
_entity_poly.type
_entity_poly.pdbx_seq_one_letter_code
_entity_poly.pdbx_strand_id
1 'polypeptide(L)'
;MYTEDPGWILRLIGYKRGTLFFHPSIDSDGLHPTAAAPYLFRDWMKNMLNDWKFDNICTAHIGVKIGGAHEAVTTLLEKTEPVFAKLSEENKKKNPDGILPDGMHPNTNVKDDKCV
;
A
#
# COMPACT_ATOMS: atom_id res chain seq x y z
N MET A 1 -2.00 23.11 13.99
CA MET A 1 -2.95 23.56 12.95
C MET A 1 -2.43 23.05 11.61
N TYR A 2 -2.84 21.85 11.20
CA TYR A 2 -2.47 21.27 9.91
C TYR A 2 -3.76 21.07 9.14
N THR A 3 -3.95 22.01 8.22
CA THR A 3 -5.04 22.23 7.28
C THR A 3 -6.01 21.06 7.12
N GLU A 4 -7.21 21.27 7.66
CA GLU A 4 -8.44 20.71 7.12
C GLU A 4 -8.57 21.16 5.66
N ASP A 5 -8.11 20.35 4.72
CA ASP A 5 -8.86 19.97 3.52
C ASP A 5 -7.97 19.09 2.65
N PRO A 6 -8.25 17.78 2.45
CA PRO A 6 -7.69 17.08 1.31
C PRO A 6 -8.19 17.82 0.08
N GLY A 7 -7.30 18.60 -0.56
CA GLY A 7 -7.65 19.60 -1.57
C GLY A 7 -8.73 19.12 -2.53
N TRP A 8 -9.64 20.02 -2.91
CA TRP A 8 -10.90 19.75 -3.65
C TRP A 8 -10.81 18.71 -4.79
N ILE A 9 -9.65 18.56 -5.45
CA ILE A 9 -9.35 17.53 -6.44
C ILE A 9 -9.57 16.11 -5.88
N LEU A 10 -9.13 15.84 -4.65
CA LEU A 10 -9.32 14.55 -3.98
C LEU A 10 -10.82 14.31 -3.67
N ARG A 11 -11.57 15.35 -3.29
CA ARG A 11 -13.02 15.21 -3.06
C ARG A 11 -13.79 14.88 -4.34
N LEU A 12 -13.38 15.43 -5.49
CA LEU A 12 -14.03 15.19 -6.78
C LEU A 12 -13.84 13.75 -7.31
N ILE A 13 -12.79 13.05 -6.86
CA ILE A 13 -12.55 11.64 -7.19
C ILE A 13 -13.13 10.68 -6.12
N GLY A 14 -13.98 11.17 -5.22
CA GLY A 14 -14.79 10.33 -4.32
C GLY A 14 -14.18 10.08 -2.93
N TYR A 15 -13.12 10.80 -2.54
CA TYR A 15 -12.53 10.65 -1.21
C TYR A 15 -13.47 11.15 -0.11
N LYS A 16 -13.86 10.24 0.81
CA LYS A 16 -14.72 10.53 1.96
C LYS A 16 -13.87 10.72 3.22
N ARG A 17 -14.25 11.69 4.06
CA ARG A 17 -13.61 11.92 5.36
C ARG A 17 -13.81 10.69 6.24
N GLY A 18 -12.74 10.18 6.85
CA GLY A 18 -12.78 8.99 7.72
C GLY A 18 -12.69 7.63 7.02
N THR A 19 -12.53 7.58 5.69
CA THR A 19 -12.22 6.34 4.97
C THR A 19 -10.72 6.17 4.78
N LEU A 20 -10.22 4.95 4.92
CA LEU A 20 -8.84 4.59 4.59
C LEU A 20 -8.78 4.04 3.17
N PHE A 21 -7.68 4.30 2.48
CA PHE A 21 -7.36 3.77 1.16
C PHE A 21 -5.85 3.66 1.02
N PHE A 22 -5.39 2.80 0.12
CA PHE A 22 -3.98 2.77 -0.26
C PHE A 22 -3.68 3.89 -1.25
N HIS A 23 -2.44 4.39 -1.21
CA HIS A 23 -1.97 5.35 -2.21
C HIS A 23 -2.15 4.77 -3.63
N PRO A 24 -2.52 5.56 -4.65
CA PRO A 24 -2.77 5.07 -6.00
C PRO A 24 -1.64 4.24 -6.62
N SER A 25 -0.40 4.46 -6.20
CA SER A 25 0.75 3.64 -6.63
C SER A 25 0.63 2.17 -6.23
N ILE A 26 -0.27 1.82 -5.31
CA ILE A 26 -0.55 0.41 -4.98
C ILE A 26 -0.96 -0.38 -6.23
N ASP A 27 -1.61 0.26 -7.21
CA ASP A 27 -2.09 -0.37 -8.44
C ASP A 27 -1.01 -0.45 -9.55
N SER A 28 0.20 0.06 -9.31
CA SER A 28 1.28 0.14 -10.30
C SER A 28 2.66 -0.21 -9.74
N ASP A 29 3.36 0.80 -9.22
CA ASP A 29 4.81 0.85 -8.96
C ASP A 29 5.13 1.05 -7.48
N GLY A 30 4.11 1.03 -6.62
CA GLY A 30 4.24 1.15 -5.17
C GLY A 30 4.75 -0.12 -4.48
N LEU A 31 4.82 -1.24 -5.21
CA LEU A 31 5.32 -2.52 -4.71
C LEU A 31 6.47 -3.01 -5.59
N HIS A 32 7.37 -3.80 -4.99
CA HIS A 32 8.51 -4.37 -5.70
C HIS A 32 8.03 -5.20 -6.92
N PRO A 33 8.62 -5.07 -8.12
CA PRO A 33 8.08 -5.63 -9.37
C PRO A 33 8.32 -7.14 -9.53
N THR A 34 7.92 -7.91 -8.53
CA THR A 34 7.98 -9.37 -8.47
C THR A 34 6.58 -9.93 -8.19
N ALA A 35 6.32 -11.17 -8.61
CA ALA A 35 5.02 -11.80 -8.38
C ALA A 35 4.72 -11.99 -6.87
N ALA A 36 5.75 -12.19 -6.04
CA ALA A 36 5.59 -12.43 -4.61
C ALA A 36 5.30 -11.16 -3.80
N ALA A 37 5.77 -9.99 -4.23
CA ALA A 37 5.71 -8.77 -3.41
C ALA A 37 4.30 -8.34 -3.00
N PRO A 38 3.26 -8.38 -3.85
CA PRO A 38 1.89 -8.08 -3.42
C PRO A 38 1.39 -8.97 -2.29
N TYR A 39 1.70 -10.26 -2.35
CA TYR A 39 1.30 -11.21 -1.30
C TYR A 39 2.12 -11.02 -0.02
N LEU A 40 3.42 -10.73 -0.12
CA LEU A 40 4.25 -10.42 1.05
C LEU A 40 3.74 -9.18 1.78
N PHE A 41 3.38 -8.12 1.06
CA PHE A 41 2.79 -6.92 1.65
C PHE A 41 1.45 -7.21 2.32
N ARG A 42 0.56 -7.95 1.64
CA ARG A 42 -0.72 -8.40 2.20
C ARG A 42 -0.52 -9.17 3.50
N ASP A 43 0.37 -10.15 3.50
CA ASP A 43 0.57 -11.06 4.64
C ASP A 43 1.23 -10.33 5.81
N TRP A 44 2.17 -9.41 5.53
CA TRP A 44 2.70 -8.50 6.54
C TRP A 44 1.60 -7.67 7.21
N MET A 45 0.67 -7.09 6.43
CA MET A 45 -0.46 -6.35 6.99
C MET A 45 -1.42 -7.23 7.79
N LYS A 46 -1.71 -8.45 7.33
CA LYS A 46 -2.54 -9.42 8.08
C LYS A 46 -1.89 -9.76 9.42
N ASN A 47 -0.58 -9.99 9.43
CA ASN A 47 0.15 -10.27 10.67
C ASN A 47 0.13 -9.06 11.62
N MET A 48 0.35 -7.85 11.09
CA MET A 48 0.19 -6.61 11.89
C MET A 48 -1.21 -6.50 12.51
N LEU A 49 -2.29 -6.79 11.76
CA LEU A 49 -3.65 -6.78 12.30
C LEU A 49 -3.89 -7.87 13.35
N ASN A 50 -3.26 -9.03 13.22
CA ASN A 50 -3.38 -10.10 14.22
C ASN A 50 -2.64 -9.75 15.51
N ASP A 51 -1.45 -9.16 15.38
CA ASP A 51 -0.58 -8.86 16.50
C ASP A 51 -1.01 -7.59 17.24
N TRP A 52 -1.49 -6.59 16.51
CA TRP A 52 -1.75 -5.26 17.05
C TRP A 52 -3.24 -4.92 17.02
N LYS A 53 -3.80 -4.69 18.21
CA LYS A 53 -5.13 -4.09 18.36
C LYS A 53 -4.99 -2.59 18.55
N PHE A 54 -5.44 -1.81 17.57
CA PHE A 54 -5.36 -0.35 17.58
C PHE A 54 -6.70 0.28 17.21
N ASP A 55 -7.12 1.28 17.97
CA ASP A 55 -8.38 1.99 17.71
C ASP A 55 -8.18 3.18 16.75
N ASN A 56 -6.95 3.70 16.69
CA ASN A 56 -6.60 4.90 15.93
C ASN A 56 -5.43 4.63 14.99
N ILE A 57 -5.39 5.29 13.84
CA ILE A 57 -4.24 5.26 12.92
C ILE A 57 -3.95 6.64 12.35
N CYS A 58 -2.67 7.02 12.31
CA CYS A 58 -2.19 8.22 11.66
C CYS A 58 -1.56 7.84 10.31
N THR A 59 -2.01 8.47 9.22
CA THR A 59 -1.50 8.22 7.88
C THR A 59 -0.81 9.47 7.33
N ALA A 60 0.17 9.28 6.44
CA ALA A 60 0.96 10.38 5.88
C ALA A 60 0.13 11.36 5.03
N HIS A 61 -0.92 10.88 4.35
CA HIS A 61 -1.63 11.68 3.33
C HIS A 61 -3.15 11.84 3.58
N ILE A 62 -3.75 10.95 4.37
CA ILE A 62 -5.21 10.90 4.59
C ILE A 62 -5.56 11.50 5.97
N GLY A 63 -4.56 11.82 6.78
CA GLY A 63 -4.70 12.32 8.13
C GLY A 63 -4.88 11.19 9.15
N VAL A 64 -5.56 11.52 10.26
CA VAL A 64 -5.77 10.62 11.40
C VAL A 64 -7.18 10.04 11.35
N LYS A 65 -7.30 8.72 11.42
CA LYS A 65 -8.57 8.04 11.71
C LYS A 65 -8.64 7.77 13.21
N ILE A 66 -9.65 8.35 13.84
CA ILE A 66 -9.99 8.14 15.25
C ILE A 66 -11.15 7.15 15.32
N GLY A 67 -11.00 6.10 16.13
CA GLY A 67 -12.00 5.06 16.34
C GLY A 67 -12.13 4.07 15.17
N GLY A 68 -12.21 2.77 15.51
CA GLY A 68 -12.48 1.68 14.56
C GLY A 68 -11.46 1.58 13.43
N ALA A 69 -10.20 1.95 13.69
CA ALA A 69 -9.13 1.91 12.69
C ALA A 69 -8.78 0.47 12.29
N HIS A 70 -8.77 -0.46 13.24
CA HIS A 70 -8.46 -1.87 13.00
C HIS A 70 -9.42 -2.50 11.98
N GLU A 71 -10.73 -2.33 12.17
CA GLU A 71 -11.77 -2.86 11.28
C GLU A 71 -11.71 -2.19 9.91
N ALA A 72 -11.38 -0.90 9.86
CA ALA A 72 -11.26 -0.18 8.61
C ALA A 72 -10.03 -0.62 7.80
N VAL A 73 -8.89 -0.89 8.44
CA VAL A 73 -7.71 -1.46 7.77
C VAL A 73 -8.01 -2.89 7.31
N THR A 74 -8.70 -3.68 8.12
CA THR A 74 -9.15 -5.04 7.74
C THR A 74 -10.02 -5.00 6.49
N THR A 75 -11.05 -4.16 6.49
CA THR A 75 -11.96 -3.98 5.35
C THR A 75 -11.22 -3.46 4.11
N LEU A 76 -10.27 -2.54 4.29
CA LEU A 76 -9.45 -2.03 3.20
C LEU A 76 -8.63 -3.17 2.57
N LEU A 77 -7.98 -3.98 3.40
CA LEU A 77 -7.15 -5.08 2.92
C LEU A 77 -7.95 -6.11 2.13
N GLU A 78 -9.14 -6.48 2.61
CA GLU A 78 -10.07 -7.37 1.90
C GLU A 78 -10.48 -6.81 0.54
N LYS A 79 -10.78 -5.50 0.46
CA LYS A 79 -11.14 -4.83 -0.80
C LYS A 79 -9.99 -4.77 -1.80
N THR A 80 -8.74 -4.77 -1.31
CA THR A 80 -7.54 -4.70 -2.15
C THR A 80 -7.04 -6.07 -2.62
N GLU A 81 -7.61 -7.19 -2.14
CA GLU A 81 -7.21 -8.53 -2.58
C GLU A 81 -7.18 -8.72 -4.12
N PRO A 82 -8.19 -8.24 -4.89
CA PRO A 82 -8.16 -8.35 -6.35
C PRO A 82 -6.99 -7.59 -6.99
N VAL A 83 -6.58 -6.46 -6.39
CA VAL A 83 -5.43 -5.67 -6.84
C VAL A 83 -4.14 -6.47 -6.64
N PHE A 84 -3.96 -7.09 -5.47
CA PHE A 84 -2.77 -7.91 -5.23
C PHE A 84 -2.67 -9.10 -6.18
N ALA A 85 -3.80 -9.78 -6.45
CA ALA A 85 -3.84 -10.86 -7.42
C ALA A 85 -3.48 -10.37 -8.84
N LYS A 86 -4.05 -9.24 -9.26
CA LYS A 86 -3.74 -8.63 -10.57
C LYS A 86 -2.26 -8.30 -10.70
N LEU A 87 -1.67 -7.63 -9.71
CA LEU A 87 -0.26 -7.24 -9.73
C LEU A 87 0.68 -8.43 -9.74
N SER A 88 0.37 -9.47 -8.95
CA SER A 88 1.14 -10.70 -8.95
C SER A 88 1.18 -11.32 -10.35
N GLU A 89 0.03 -11.44 -11.00
CA GLU A 89 -0.07 -11.99 -12.35
C GLU A 89 0.62 -11.11 -13.41
N GLU A 90 0.49 -9.79 -13.32
CA GLU A 90 1.20 -8.87 -14.21
C GLU A 90 2.71 -8.94 -14.04
N ASN A 91 3.20 -8.99 -12.80
CA ASN A 91 4.63 -9.09 -12.51
C ASN A 91 5.18 -10.45 -12.94
N LYS A 92 4.42 -11.54 -12.76
CA LYS A 92 4.79 -12.87 -13.25
C LYS A 92 4.93 -12.91 -14.77
N LYS A 93 4.07 -12.19 -15.50
CA LYS A 93 4.16 -12.08 -16.97
C LYS A 93 5.35 -11.23 -17.42
N LYS A 94 5.66 -10.16 -16.70
CA LYS A 94 6.77 -9.25 -17.01
C LYS A 94 8.13 -9.85 -16.67
N ASN A 95 8.24 -10.51 -15.51
CA ASN A 95 9.47 -11.08 -14.96
C ASN A 95 9.25 -12.55 -14.54
N PRO A 96 9.10 -13.49 -15.50
CA PRO A 96 8.77 -14.89 -15.22
C PRO A 96 9.84 -15.61 -14.39
N ASP A 97 11.10 -15.24 -14.57
CA ASP A 97 12.23 -15.83 -13.85
C ASP A 97 12.47 -15.16 -12.48
N GLY A 98 11.65 -14.17 -12.11
CA GLY A 98 11.84 -13.37 -10.90
C GLY A 98 13.08 -12.47 -10.91
N ILE A 99 13.84 -12.48 -12.02
CA ILE A 99 15.00 -11.63 -12.24
C ILE A 99 14.50 -10.29 -12.76
N LEU A 100 14.78 -9.22 -12.01
CA LEU A 100 14.54 -7.87 -12.50
C LEU A 100 15.56 -7.53 -13.58
N PRO A 101 15.16 -6.86 -14.67
CA PRO A 101 16.11 -6.36 -15.65
C PRO A 101 17.10 -5.40 -14.98
N ASP A 102 18.36 -5.49 -15.41
CA ASP A 102 19.47 -4.71 -14.87
C ASP A 102 19.14 -3.21 -14.92
N GLY A 103 19.26 -2.51 -13.79
CA GLY A 103 18.90 -1.09 -13.65
C GLY A 103 17.44 -0.78 -13.30
N MET A 104 16.59 -1.78 -13.10
CA MET A 104 15.19 -1.60 -12.66
C MET A 104 15.01 -1.77 -11.14
N HIS A 105 15.99 -1.31 -10.35
CA HIS A 105 15.79 -1.04 -8.93
C HIS A 105 15.14 0.35 -8.82
N PRO A 106 13.82 0.46 -8.55
CA PRO A 106 13.16 1.76 -8.47
C PRO A 106 13.71 2.52 -7.27
N ASN A 107 14.63 3.47 -7.49
CA ASN A 107 15.14 4.45 -6.53
C ASN A 107 15.15 3.95 -5.07
N THR A 108 15.72 2.77 -4.85
CA THR A 108 15.97 2.34 -3.48
C THR A 108 17.16 3.17 -3.01
N ASN A 109 17.08 3.75 -1.81
CA ASN A 109 18.25 4.28 -1.09
C ASN A 109 19.20 3.12 -0.67
N VAL A 110 19.36 2.12 -1.53
CA VAL A 110 20.18 0.95 -1.33
C VAL A 110 21.21 0.97 -2.44
N LYS A 111 22.38 1.48 -2.07
CA LYS A 111 23.60 1.30 -2.85
C LYS A 111 24.37 0.18 -2.15
N ASP A 112 24.64 -0.91 -2.87
CA ASP A 112 25.52 -1.99 -2.40
C ASP A 112 25.09 -2.64 -1.07
N ASP A 113 23.83 -3.11 -0.97
CA ASP A 113 23.26 -3.78 0.22
C ASP A 113 23.31 -2.98 1.53
N LYS A 114 23.55 -1.66 1.45
CA LYS A 114 23.55 -0.77 2.60
C LYS A 114 22.35 0.17 2.53
N CYS A 115 21.58 0.23 3.61
CA CYS A 115 20.68 1.36 3.84
C CYS A 115 21.55 2.61 3.96
N VAL A 116 21.43 3.53 2.99
CA VAL A 116 22.13 4.83 3.01
C VAL A 116 21.20 5.91 3.56
#